data_AF-A0A452Z992-F1
#
_entry.id   AF-A0A452Z992-F1
#
_cell.length_a   1.000
_cell.length_b   1.000
_cell.length_c   1.000
_cell.angle_alpha   90.00
_cell.angle_beta   90.00
_cell.angle_gamma   90.00
#
_symmetry.space_group_name_H-M   'P 1'
#
loop_
_entity.id
_entity.type
_entity.pdbx_description
1 polymer ?
#
loop_
_entity_poly.entity_id
_entity_poly.type
_entity_poly.pdbx_seq_one_letter_code
_entity_poly.pdbx_strand_id
1 'polypeptide(L)'
;ESPFNSKVMAETIDLTGDGGVLKTVIRKAKDDAISPSDSLPLVDVHYEGTLAENGEVFDTTHEDNSIFSFEVGQGAVIKAWDIALRTMKVGEIAKITCRPEYAYGSPGSPPEIPANATLIFEVELVACKPRKGSSLGSVSDEKARLEELKKQRELAAATKEEEKKKREEAKAAAAARVQAKLDAKKGKGKGKGK
;
A
#
# COMPACT_ATOMS: atom_id res chain seq x y z
N GLU A 1 6.62 -12.99 49.24
CA GLU A 1 6.46 -11.58 48.81
C GLU A 1 6.49 -11.54 47.29
N SER A 2 5.53 -10.85 46.68
CA SER A 2 5.36 -10.79 45.23
C SER A 2 6.44 -9.90 44.61
N PRO A 3 7.17 -10.32 43.56
CA PRO A 3 8.17 -9.46 42.93
C PRO A 3 7.44 -8.37 42.14
N PHE A 4 7.49 -7.17 42.69
CA PHE A 4 6.91 -5.96 42.14
C PHE A 4 7.42 -5.71 40.71
N ASN A 5 6.46 -5.51 39.83
CA ASN A 5 6.55 -5.12 38.44
C ASN A 5 7.49 -3.91 38.25
N SER A 6 8.75 -4.13 37.86
CA SER A 6 9.67 -3.06 37.45
C SER A 6 9.29 -2.59 36.05
N LYS A 7 8.22 -1.79 35.94
CA LYS A 7 7.95 -1.02 34.72
C LYS A 7 9.09 -0.03 34.57
N VAL A 8 10.07 -0.37 33.73
CA VAL A 8 11.08 0.57 33.25
C VAL A 8 10.32 1.78 32.73
N MET A 9 10.41 2.89 33.45
CA MET A 9 9.83 4.16 33.02
C MET A 9 10.54 4.54 31.73
N ALA A 10 9.86 4.36 30.60
CA ALA A 10 10.37 4.82 29.32
C ALA A 10 10.63 6.34 29.42
N GLU A 11 11.83 6.76 29.05
CA GLU A 11 12.25 8.16 29.11
C GLU A 11 11.40 8.99 28.16
N THR A 12 10.76 10.03 28.70
CA THR A 12 10.00 11.01 27.91
C THR A 12 10.96 12.07 27.39
N ILE A 13 10.94 12.29 26.07
CA ILE A 13 11.80 13.25 25.37
C ILE A 13 10.93 14.43 24.95
N ASP A 14 11.35 15.65 25.28
CA ASP A 14 10.77 16.88 24.74
C ASP A 14 11.40 17.18 23.38
N LEU A 15 10.62 17.00 22.31
CA LEU A 15 11.08 17.17 20.94
C LEU A 15 11.12 18.63 20.50
N THR A 16 10.47 19.51 21.26
CA THR A 16 10.29 20.93 20.96
C THR A 16 11.11 21.85 21.88
N GLY A 17 11.52 21.34 23.04
CA GLY A 17 12.25 22.10 24.08
C GLY A 17 11.37 23.05 24.89
N ASP A 18 10.12 23.27 24.48
CA ASP A 18 9.14 24.09 25.20
C ASP A 18 8.11 23.24 25.96
N GLY A 19 8.13 21.90 25.82
CA GLY A 19 7.13 20.95 26.32
C GLY A 19 5.94 20.71 25.37
N GLY A 20 5.99 21.21 24.14
CA GLY A 20 4.93 21.21 23.12
C GLY A 20 4.59 19.83 22.61
N VAL A 21 5.64 19.07 22.30
CA VAL A 21 5.56 17.72 21.77
C VAL A 21 6.48 16.82 22.60
N LEU A 22 5.88 16.01 23.45
CA LEU A 22 6.59 15.03 24.26
C LEU A 22 6.43 13.65 23.64
N LYS A 23 7.52 12.89 23.54
CA LYS A 23 7.52 11.53 22.99
C LYS A 23 8.06 10.55 24.03
N THR A 24 7.35 9.46 24.23
CA THR A 24 7.80 8.33 25.07
C THR A 24 7.74 7.05 24.26
N VAL A 25 8.88 6.37 24.09
CA VAL A 25 8.92 5.11 23.32
C VAL A 25 8.34 3.97 24.16
N ILE A 26 7.21 3.40 23.73
CA ILE A 26 6.56 2.26 24.37
C ILE A 26 7.21 0.96 23.91
N ARG A 27 7.43 0.83 22.59
CA ARG A 27 8.11 -0.32 21.97
C ARG A 27 9.21 0.20 21.06
N LYS A 28 10.45 -0.20 21.32
CA LYS A 28 11.58 0.12 20.45
C LYS A 28 11.47 -0.66 19.15
N ALA A 29 11.82 -0.01 18.04
CA ALA A 29 12.09 -0.69 16.78
C ALA A 29 13.37 -1.53 16.85
N LYS A 30 13.64 -2.30 15.80
CA LYS A 30 14.93 -2.97 15.61
C LYS A 30 16.03 -1.93 15.41
N ASP A 31 17.27 -2.30 15.75
CA ASP A 31 18.41 -1.37 15.67
C ASP A 31 18.66 -0.88 14.24
N ASP A 32 18.50 -1.78 13.26
CA ASP A 32 18.64 -1.56 11.82
C ASP A 32 17.38 -0.99 11.15
N ALA A 33 16.32 -0.72 11.92
CA ALA A 33 15.09 -0.16 11.37
C ALA A 33 15.33 1.26 10.82
N ILE A 34 14.70 1.51 9.68
CA ILE A 34 14.76 2.79 8.97
C ILE A 34 13.86 3.84 9.64
N SER A 35 14.20 5.10 9.46
CA SER A 35 13.39 6.26 9.82
C SER A 35 12.88 6.97 8.57
N PRO A 36 11.81 7.78 8.69
CA PRO A 36 11.38 8.65 7.59
C PRO A 36 12.53 9.57 7.14
N SER A 37 12.62 9.79 5.83
CA SER A 37 13.65 10.63 5.21
C SER A 37 13.14 11.25 3.92
N ASP A 38 13.89 12.18 3.32
CA ASP A 38 13.52 12.79 2.04
C ASP A 38 13.34 11.76 0.91
N SER A 39 14.05 10.64 0.99
CA SER A 39 13.91 9.52 0.04
C SER A 39 12.72 8.60 0.34
N LEU A 40 12.28 8.55 1.60
CA LEU A 40 11.18 7.74 2.10
C LEU A 40 10.19 8.57 2.93
N PRO A 41 9.57 9.62 2.35
CA PRO A 41 8.80 10.59 3.13
C PRO A 41 7.35 10.16 3.36
N LEU A 42 6.84 9.16 2.61
CA LEU A 42 5.50 8.62 2.86
C LEU A 42 5.56 7.63 4.02
N VAL A 43 4.79 7.88 5.07
CA VAL A 43 4.70 7.02 6.24
C VAL A 43 3.35 6.33 6.28
N ASP A 44 3.35 5.08 6.71
CA ASP A 44 2.15 4.34 7.11
C ASP A 44 2.15 4.23 8.63
N VAL A 45 1.03 4.53 9.27
CA VAL A 45 0.89 4.43 10.72
C VAL A 45 -0.39 3.71 11.13
N HIS A 46 -0.32 3.04 12.27
CA HIS A 46 -1.48 2.78 13.11
C HIS A 46 -1.44 3.75 14.29
N TYR A 47 -2.60 4.20 14.74
CA TYR A 47 -2.72 5.06 15.90
C TYR A 47 -4.04 4.91 16.63
N GLU A 48 -4.02 5.38 17.88
CA GLU A 48 -5.17 5.73 18.70
C GLU A 48 -4.94 7.12 19.32
N GLY A 49 -5.89 8.03 19.12
CA GLY A 49 -5.90 9.38 19.65
C GLY A 49 -6.88 9.51 20.81
N THR A 50 -6.39 10.04 21.94
CA THR A 50 -7.19 10.26 23.15
C THR A 50 -7.06 11.70 23.65
N LEU A 51 -8.11 12.19 24.30
CA LEU A 51 -8.07 13.46 25.03
C LEU A 51 -7.29 13.28 26.33
N ALA A 52 -6.30 14.13 26.60
CA ALA A 52 -5.48 14.01 27.80
C ALA A 52 -6.26 14.23 29.12
N GLU A 53 -7.36 14.98 29.06
CA GLU A 53 -8.16 15.36 30.22
C GLU A 53 -8.95 14.17 30.80
N ASN A 54 -9.60 13.39 29.94
CA ASN A 54 -10.52 12.32 30.35
C ASN A 54 -10.14 10.93 29.79
N GLY A 55 -9.16 10.85 28.88
CA GLY A 55 -8.75 9.61 28.23
C GLY A 55 -9.72 9.10 27.16
N GLU A 56 -10.69 9.90 26.75
CA GLU A 56 -11.68 9.52 25.73
C GLU A 56 -11.00 9.41 24.36
N VAL A 57 -11.23 8.28 23.68
CA VAL A 57 -10.77 8.04 22.31
C VAL A 57 -11.62 8.86 21.37
N PHE A 58 -11.00 9.74 20.59
CA PHE A 58 -11.68 10.53 19.57
C PHE A 58 -11.46 10.00 18.15
N ASP A 59 -10.39 9.24 17.91
CA ASP A 59 -10.06 8.68 16.60
C ASP A 59 -9.08 7.49 16.74
N THR A 60 -9.25 6.45 15.94
CA THR A 60 -8.42 5.24 15.99
C THR A 60 -8.47 4.46 14.67
N THR A 61 -7.34 3.85 14.32
CA THR A 61 -7.23 2.93 13.17
C THR A 61 -7.39 1.46 13.55
N HIS A 62 -7.48 1.15 14.84
CA HIS A 62 -7.54 -0.23 15.32
C HIS A 62 -8.92 -0.87 15.14
N GLU A 63 -9.99 -0.07 15.05
CA GLU A 63 -11.36 -0.58 14.92
C GLU A 63 -11.61 -1.26 13.56
N ASP A 64 -11.07 -0.70 12.48
CA ASP A 64 -11.23 -1.21 11.12
C ASP A 64 -9.96 -1.82 10.54
N ASN A 65 -8.86 -1.83 11.30
CA ASN A 65 -7.51 -2.19 10.86
C ASN A 65 -7.05 -1.40 9.62
N SER A 66 -7.51 -0.16 9.47
CA SER A 66 -7.04 0.73 8.42
C SER A 66 -5.60 1.18 8.67
N ILE A 67 -4.90 1.50 7.60
CA ILE A 67 -3.58 2.15 7.66
C ILE A 67 -3.77 3.60 7.25
N PHE A 68 -3.32 4.53 8.09
CA PHE A 68 -3.28 5.93 7.73
C PHE A 68 -1.94 6.25 7.06
N SER A 69 -1.98 6.69 5.80
CA SER A 69 -0.79 7.00 4.99
C SER A 69 -0.74 8.48 4.61
N PHE A 70 0.39 9.13 4.86
CA PHE A 70 0.59 10.54 4.50
C PHE A 70 2.09 10.87 4.31
N GLU A 71 2.39 12.05 3.77
CA GLU A 71 3.77 12.54 3.66
C GLU A 71 4.17 13.32 4.91
N VAL A 72 5.18 12.85 5.65
CA VAL A 72 5.62 13.52 6.88
C VAL A 72 6.38 14.79 6.54
N GLY A 73 6.06 15.87 7.24
CA GLY A 73 6.79 17.12 7.16
C GLY A 73 6.30 18.15 6.17
N GLN A 74 5.15 17.90 5.54
CA GLN A 74 4.51 18.82 4.60
C GLN A 74 3.35 19.60 5.23
N GLY A 75 3.10 19.46 6.54
CA GLY A 75 1.94 20.06 7.19
C GLY A 75 0.60 19.44 6.77
N ALA A 76 0.62 18.20 6.27
CA ALA A 76 -0.59 17.43 5.93
C ALA A 76 -1.33 16.93 7.17
N VAL A 77 -0.65 16.91 8.31
CA VAL A 77 -1.15 16.50 9.63
C VAL A 77 -0.80 17.57 10.67
N ILE A 78 -1.27 17.37 11.92
CA ILE A 78 -0.91 18.27 13.02
C ILE A 78 0.61 18.37 13.21
N LYS A 79 1.09 19.54 13.63
CA LYS A 79 2.54 19.81 13.77
C LYS A 79 3.24 18.80 14.67
N ALA A 80 2.58 18.34 15.73
CA ALA A 80 3.12 17.37 16.65
C ALA A 80 3.50 16.05 15.96
N TRP A 81 2.68 15.58 15.02
CA TRP A 81 2.96 14.37 14.26
C TRP A 81 4.13 14.56 13.30
N ASP A 82 4.14 15.69 12.59
CA ASP A 82 5.24 16.07 11.71
C ASP A 82 6.57 16.12 12.46
N ILE A 83 6.59 16.54 13.72
CA ILE A 83 7.80 16.57 14.56
C ILE A 83 8.14 15.16 15.06
N ALA A 84 7.17 14.49 15.68
CA ALA A 84 7.42 13.24 16.39
C ALA A 84 7.77 12.07 15.47
N LEU A 85 7.04 11.89 14.36
CA LEU A 85 7.23 10.73 13.49
C LEU A 85 8.57 10.74 12.76
N ARG A 86 9.15 11.92 12.50
CA ARG A 86 10.53 12.05 11.98
C ARG A 86 11.60 11.48 12.92
N THR A 87 11.29 11.37 14.21
CA THR A 87 12.19 10.78 15.21
C THR A 87 11.96 9.28 15.43
N MET A 88 10.95 8.70 14.78
CA MET A 88 10.59 7.29 14.95
C MET A 88 11.32 6.40 13.95
N LYS A 89 11.39 5.11 14.29
CA LYS A 89 11.83 4.04 13.39
C LYS A 89 10.68 3.09 13.07
N VAL A 90 10.72 2.47 11.89
CA VAL A 90 9.72 1.47 11.50
C VAL A 90 9.66 0.32 12.52
N GLY A 91 8.45 0.02 13.00
CA GLY A 91 8.15 -0.94 14.06
C GLY A 91 8.13 -0.36 15.48
N GLU A 92 8.50 0.91 15.65
CA GLU A 92 8.41 1.62 16.92
C GLU A 92 6.96 1.95 17.28
N ILE A 93 6.59 1.75 18.55
CA ILE A 93 5.39 2.34 19.13
C ILE A 93 5.81 3.44 20.10
N ALA A 94 5.24 4.63 19.94
CA ALA A 94 5.47 5.75 20.82
C ALA A 94 4.16 6.40 21.28
N LYS A 95 4.17 6.86 22.54
CA LYS A 95 3.18 7.78 23.08
C LYS A 95 3.64 9.21 22.80
N ILE A 96 2.81 9.99 22.14
CA ILE A 96 3.08 11.38 21.78
C ILE A 96 2.04 12.25 22.49
N THR A 97 2.50 13.14 23.38
CA THR A 97 1.65 14.14 24.01
C THR A 97 1.80 15.46 23.26
N CYS A 98 0.68 15.99 22.81
CA CYS A 98 0.58 17.14 21.91
C CYS A 98 -0.17 18.26 22.63
N ARG A 99 0.53 19.35 22.98
CA ARG A 99 -0.14 20.57 23.43
C ARG A 99 -0.94 21.22 22.29
N PRO A 100 -1.98 22.01 22.61
CA PRO A 100 -2.90 22.54 21.60
C PRO A 100 -2.22 23.34 20.49
N GLU A 101 -1.15 24.08 20.77
CA GLU A 101 -0.40 24.88 19.78
C GLU A 101 0.25 24.02 18.67
N TYR A 102 0.47 22.73 18.96
CA TYR A 102 1.02 21.73 18.06
C TYR A 102 -0.04 20.73 17.55
N ALA A 103 -1.30 20.91 17.96
CA ALA A 103 -2.46 20.11 17.57
C ALA A 103 -3.53 21.00 16.90
N TYR A 104 -4.73 21.08 17.47
CA TYR A 104 -5.88 21.80 16.90
C TYR A 104 -6.11 23.21 17.48
N GLY A 105 -5.25 23.67 18.39
CA GLY A 105 -5.25 25.03 18.93
C GLY A 105 -6.56 25.44 19.61
N SER A 106 -6.80 26.74 19.67
CA SER A 106 -8.03 27.31 20.24
C SER A 106 -9.32 26.98 19.47
N PRO A 107 -9.31 26.71 18.15
CA PRO A 107 -10.53 26.26 17.46
C PRO A 107 -10.97 24.85 17.85
N GLY A 108 -10.04 23.95 18.20
CA GLY A 108 -10.35 22.53 18.35
C GLY A 108 -10.75 21.87 17.02
N SER A 109 -11.44 20.73 17.10
CA SER A 109 -12.09 20.06 15.97
C SER A 109 -13.42 19.46 16.45
N PRO A 110 -14.50 20.26 16.50
CA PRO A 110 -15.78 19.80 17.01
C PRO A 110 -16.44 18.73 16.11
N PRO A 111 -17.25 17.81 16.69
CA PRO A 111 -17.59 17.71 18.12
C PRO A 111 -16.55 16.97 18.99
N GLU A 112 -15.58 16.28 18.42
CA GLU A 112 -14.75 15.31 19.14
C GLU A 112 -13.59 15.94 19.91
N ILE A 113 -13.02 17.05 19.41
CA ILE A 113 -11.84 17.70 20.00
C ILE A 113 -12.21 19.11 20.48
N PRO A 114 -12.23 19.35 21.79
CA PRO A 114 -12.48 20.68 22.36
C PRO A 114 -11.41 21.71 22.00
N ALA A 115 -11.75 22.98 22.18
CA ALA A 115 -10.81 24.10 22.11
C ALA A 115 -9.66 23.93 23.13
N ASN A 116 -8.43 24.20 22.70
CA ASN A 116 -7.22 24.13 23.52
C ASN A 116 -6.96 22.74 24.16
N ALA A 117 -7.49 21.67 23.57
CA ALA A 117 -7.28 20.32 24.07
C ALA A 117 -5.81 19.89 23.93
N THR A 118 -5.28 19.28 24.99
CA THR A 118 -4.04 18.49 24.91
C THR A 118 -4.41 17.08 24.49
N LEU A 119 -3.72 16.56 23.49
CA LEU A 119 -3.97 15.24 22.92
C LEU A 119 -2.86 14.27 23.28
N ILE A 120 -3.21 13.00 23.36
CA ILE A 120 -2.28 11.90 23.53
C ILE A 120 -2.53 10.92 22.38
N PHE A 121 -1.49 10.64 21.61
CA PHE A 121 -1.52 9.61 20.59
C PHE A 121 -0.62 8.46 20.98
N GLU A 122 -1.11 7.23 20.87
CA GLU A 122 -0.25 6.06 20.72
C GLU A 122 -0.12 5.78 19.23
N VAL A 123 1.11 5.79 18.71
CA VAL A 123 1.37 5.65 17.27
C VAL A 123 2.37 4.54 17.04
N GLU A 124 2.04 3.64 16.12
CA GLU A 124 2.96 2.66 15.54
C GLU A 124 3.38 3.12 14.14
N LEU A 125 4.69 3.26 13.92
CA LEU A 125 5.22 3.53 12.57
C LEU A 125 5.36 2.20 11.80
N VAL A 126 4.47 1.96 10.84
CA VAL A 126 4.37 0.66 10.13
C VAL A 126 5.33 0.58 8.95
N ALA A 127 5.47 1.66 8.17
CA ALA A 127 6.36 1.67 7.01
C ALA A 127 6.81 3.09 6.62
N CYS A 128 7.93 3.18 5.90
CA CYS A 128 8.36 4.37 5.18
C CYS A 128 8.55 4.03 3.70
N LYS A 129 8.02 4.85 2.79
CA LYS A 129 7.95 4.59 1.35
C LYS A 129 8.39 5.82 0.55
N PRO A 130 8.94 5.64 -0.65
CA PRO A 130 9.21 6.75 -1.55
C PRO A 130 7.90 7.35 -2.07
N ARG A 131 7.91 8.63 -2.48
CA ARG A 131 6.75 9.25 -3.15
C ARG A 131 6.35 8.43 -4.38
N LYS A 132 5.04 8.21 -4.59
CA LYS A 132 4.55 7.63 -5.84
C LYS A 132 5.03 8.51 -7.00
N GLY A 133 5.76 7.93 -7.95
CA GLY A 133 6.39 8.65 -9.08
C GLY A 133 7.84 9.08 -8.87
N SER A 134 8.47 8.77 -7.72
CA SER A 134 9.90 9.04 -7.46
C SER A 134 10.82 7.84 -7.73
N SER A 135 10.27 6.70 -8.15
CA SER A 135 11.09 5.67 -8.82
C SER A 135 11.64 6.26 -10.11
N LEU A 136 12.96 6.18 -10.29
CA LEU A 136 13.71 6.49 -11.53
C LEU A 136 13.16 5.72 -12.74
N GLY A 137 12.02 6.17 -13.26
CA GLY A 137 11.28 5.61 -14.39
C GLY A 137 9.97 6.37 -14.43
N SER A 138 9.87 7.32 -15.35
CA SER A 138 8.76 8.24 -15.46
C SER A 138 7.43 7.47 -15.53
N VAL A 139 6.36 8.06 -15.01
CA VAL A 139 4.98 7.55 -15.23
C VAL A 139 4.71 7.35 -16.73
N SER A 140 5.39 8.10 -17.60
CA SER A 140 5.39 7.91 -19.05
C SER A 140 6.04 6.60 -19.50
N ASP A 141 7.13 6.17 -18.87
CA ASP A 141 7.85 4.93 -19.23
C ASP A 141 7.02 3.71 -18.85
N GLU A 142 6.39 3.72 -17.66
CA GLU A 142 5.53 2.63 -17.22
C GLU A 142 4.26 2.54 -18.09
N LYS A 143 3.66 3.69 -18.45
CA LYS A 143 2.52 3.72 -19.38
C LYS A 143 2.91 3.20 -20.77
N ALA A 144 4.06 3.62 -21.31
CA ALA A 144 4.55 3.16 -22.61
C ALA A 144 4.81 1.64 -22.61
N ARG A 145 5.41 1.12 -21.54
CA ARG A 145 5.67 -0.32 -21.38
C ARG A 145 4.38 -1.14 -21.31
N LEU A 146 3.37 -0.64 -20.62
CA LEU A 146 2.05 -1.28 -20.53
C LEU A 146 1.31 -1.27 -21.88
N GLU A 147 1.39 -0.18 -22.65
CA GLU A 147 0.82 -0.14 -24.00
C GLU A 147 1.54 -1.08 -24.97
N GLU A 148 2.87 -1.12 -24.91
CA GLU A 148 3.66 -2.05 -25.74
C GLU A 148 3.34 -3.51 -25.40
N LEU A 149 3.22 -3.86 -24.12
CA LEU A 149 2.84 -5.21 -23.69
C LEU A 149 1.42 -5.59 -24.15
N LYS A 150 0.47 -4.65 -24.11
CA LYS A 150 -0.90 -4.88 -24.64
C LYS A 150 -0.88 -5.14 -26.13
N LYS A 151 -0.14 -4.33 -26.90
CA LYS A 151 0.00 -4.48 -28.35
C LYS A 151 0.64 -5.82 -28.73
N GLN A 152 1.67 -6.24 -28.00
CA GLN A 152 2.30 -7.55 -28.21
C GLN A 152 1.33 -8.72 -27.94
N ARG A 153 0.50 -8.62 -26.89
CA ARG A 153 -0.49 -9.67 -26.58
C ARG A 153 -1.60 -9.74 -27.62
N GLU A 154 -2.05 -8.61 -28.13
CA GLU A 154 -3.06 -8.55 -29.20
C GLU A 154 -2.51 -9.11 -30.51
N LEU A 155 -1.29 -8.73 -30.89
CA LEU A 155 -0.63 -9.26 -32.09
C LEU A 155 -0.41 -10.78 -31.97
N ALA A 156 0.04 -11.26 -30.81
CA ALA A 156 0.21 -12.69 -30.55
C ALA A 156 -1.11 -13.47 -30.55
N ALA A 157 -2.22 -12.83 -30.15
CA ALA A 157 -3.56 -13.43 -30.23
C ALA A 157 -4.02 -13.52 -31.69
N ALA A 158 -3.83 -12.45 -32.47
CA ALA A 158 -4.17 -12.42 -33.89
C ALA A 158 -3.38 -13.45 -34.71
N THR A 159 -2.07 -13.60 -34.47
CA THR A 159 -1.25 -14.60 -35.18
C THR A 159 -1.69 -16.02 -34.84
N LYS A 160 -2.02 -16.30 -33.56
CA LYS A 160 -2.55 -17.62 -33.15
C LYS A 160 -3.90 -17.92 -33.80
N GLU A 161 -4.76 -16.91 -33.94
CA GLU A 161 -6.05 -17.06 -34.60
C GLU A 161 -5.89 -17.34 -36.11
N GLU A 162 -4.97 -16.63 -36.78
CA GLU A 162 -4.66 -16.86 -38.20
C GLU A 162 -4.07 -18.26 -38.44
N GLU A 163 -3.13 -18.71 -37.60
CA GLU A 163 -2.58 -20.06 -37.66
C GLU A 163 -3.64 -21.14 -37.43
N LYS A 164 -4.55 -20.91 -36.47
CA LYS A 164 -5.68 -21.82 -36.22
C LYS A 164 -6.58 -21.92 -37.45
N LYS A 165 -6.91 -20.79 -38.10
CA LYS A 165 -7.72 -20.76 -39.32
C LYS A 165 -7.04 -21.49 -40.48
N LYS A 166 -5.75 -21.24 -40.72
CA LYS A 166 -4.95 -21.95 -41.75
C LYS A 166 -4.90 -23.46 -41.50
N ARG A 167 -4.74 -23.88 -40.23
CA ARG A 167 -4.72 -25.30 -39.86
C ARG A 167 -6.07 -25.96 -40.08
N GLU A 168 -7.16 -25.28 -39.77
CA GLU A 168 -8.52 -25.79 -39.97
C GLU A 168 -8.84 -25.91 -41.47
N GLU A 169 -8.49 -24.91 -42.27
CA GLU A 169 -8.63 -24.94 -43.73
C GLU A 169 -7.79 -26.05 -44.37
N ALA A 170 -6.53 -26.21 -43.96
CA ALA A 170 -5.68 -27.30 -44.41
C ALA A 170 -6.25 -28.68 -44.05
N LYS A 171 -6.83 -28.82 -42.85
CA LYS A 171 -7.51 -30.04 -42.40
C LYS A 171 -8.75 -30.32 -43.24
N ALA A 172 -9.57 -29.31 -43.53
CA ALA A 172 -10.75 -29.42 -44.38
C ALA A 172 -10.37 -29.83 -45.82
N ALA A 173 -9.35 -29.19 -46.40
CA ALA A 173 -8.84 -29.52 -47.73
C ALA A 173 -8.29 -30.95 -47.81
N ALA A 174 -7.59 -31.41 -46.77
CA ALA A 174 -7.11 -32.80 -46.69
C ALA A 174 -8.28 -33.80 -46.61
N ALA A 175 -9.30 -33.52 -45.78
CA ALA A 175 -10.49 -34.35 -45.67
C ALA A 175 -11.25 -34.47 -47.00
N ALA A 176 -11.43 -33.36 -47.72
CA ALA A 176 -12.08 -33.34 -49.03
C ALA A 176 -11.33 -34.21 -50.07
N ARG A 177 -9.99 -34.17 -50.07
CA ARG A 177 -9.16 -35.01 -50.96
C ARG A 177 -9.28 -36.51 -50.64
N VAL A 178 -9.38 -36.88 -49.36
CA VAL A 178 -9.60 -38.27 -48.95
C VAL A 178 -10.98 -38.75 -49.39
N GLN A 179 -12.01 -37.94 -49.17
CA GLN A 179 -13.38 -38.25 -49.57
C GLN A 179 -13.51 -38.48 -51.09
N ALA A 180 -12.95 -37.58 -51.91
CA ALA A 180 -12.94 -37.72 -53.37
C ALA A 180 -12.27 -39.02 -53.86
N LYS A 181 -11.20 -39.48 -53.19
CA LYS A 181 -10.53 -40.76 -53.52
C LYS A 181 -11.37 -41.98 -53.15
N LEU A 182 -12.12 -41.93 -52.04
CA LEU A 182 -13.03 -43.00 -51.61
C LEU A 182 -14.21 -43.14 -52.57
N ASP A 183 -14.78 -42.02 -53.01
CA ASP A 183 -15.91 -42.01 -53.96
C ASP A 183 -15.49 -42.51 -55.35
N ALA A 184 -14.29 -42.12 -55.82
CA ALA A 184 -13.70 -42.67 -57.05
C ALA A 184 -13.45 -44.19 -56.98
N LYS A 185 -13.17 -44.74 -55.79
CA LYS A 185 -12.95 -46.18 -55.58
C LYS A 185 -14.28 -46.96 -55.55
N LYS A 186 -15.36 -46.37 -55.02
CA LYS A 186 -16.72 -46.97 -55.06
C LYS A 186 -17.30 -47.02 -56.47
N GLY A 187 -16.97 -46.07 -57.35
CA GLY A 187 -17.39 -46.07 -58.75
C GLY A 187 -16.81 -47.19 -59.62
N LYS A 188 -15.68 -47.81 -59.23
CA LYS A 188 -15.04 -48.92 -59.96
C LYS A 188 -15.53 -50.32 -59.54
N GLY A 189 -16.48 -50.43 -58.60
CA GLY A 189 -16.96 -51.71 -58.03
C GLY A 189 -18.22 -52.32 -58.66
N LYS A 190 -18.89 -51.67 -59.61
CA LYS A 190 -20.04 -52.23 -60.34
C LYS A 190 -19.64 -52.59 -61.77
N GLY A 191 -19.06 -53.77 -61.95
CA GLY A 191 -18.74 -54.24 -63.30
C GLY A 191 -17.93 -55.54 -63.33
N LYS A 192 -18.49 -56.64 -62.81
CA LYS A 192 -18.37 -58.02 -63.35
C LYS A 192 -18.95 -59.03 -62.36
N GLY A 193 -19.78 -59.92 -62.89
CA GLY A 193 -20.56 -60.95 -62.19
C GLY A 193 -21.88 -61.09 -62.94
N LYS A 194 -21.82 -61.46 -64.22
CA LYS A 194 -21.79 -62.83 -64.78
C LYS A 194 -23.21 -63.38 -64.88
#